data_AF-A0A950PSP8-F1
#
_entry.id   AF-A0A950PSP8-F1
#
_cell.length_a   1.000
_cell.length_b   1.000
_cell.length_c   1.000
_cell.angle_alpha   90.00
_cell.angle_beta   90.00
_cell.angle_gamma   90.00
#
_symmetry.space_group_name_H-M   'P 1'
#
loop_
_entity.id
_entity.type
_entity.pdbx_description
1 polymer ?
#
loop_
_entity_poly.entity_id
_entity_poly.type
_entity_poly.pdbx_seq_one_letter_code
_entity_poly.pdbx_strand_id
1 'polypeptide(L)'
;MYHRLTGTIHRHLTTASRHPKSRLPDTVSPKILATILEQGWAEPSTGTENEAAGHVITLAGRRVILSLPQLKALTTASPDDELAPNVVWQTSRVLADLRLVHFKDQDGTWHDTDGDTGTSRPTRRPHRTDLGRQVAELTS
;
A
#
# COMPACT_ATOMS: atom_id res chain seq x y z
N MET A 1 3.64 -4.80 -22.39
CA MET A 1 2.51 -5.76 -22.29
C MET A 1 2.06 -5.76 -20.84
N TYR A 2 0.89 -5.19 -20.50
CA TYR A 2 0.41 -5.14 -19.11
C TYR A 2 -0.05 -6.54 -18.70
N HIS A 3 0.70 -7.20 -17.83
CA HIS A 3 0.28 -8.47 -17.25
C HIS A 3 -0.95 -8.21 -16.38
N ARG A 4 -2.13 -8.68 -16.81
CA ARG A 4 -3.34 -8.55 -16.00
C ARG A 4 -3.18 -9.49 -14.80
N LEU A 5 -2.98 -8.91 -13.62
CA LEU A 5 -2.96 -9.64 -12.36
C LEU A 5 -4.21 -10.52 -12.25
N THR A 6 -4.02 -11.80 -11.93
CA THR A 6 -5.16 -12.65 -11.58
C THR A 6 -5.77 -12.14 -10.27
N GLY A 7 -7.09 -12.28 -10.10
CA GLY A 7 -7.77 -11.82 -8.88
C GLY A 7 -7.20 -12.43 -7.59
N THR A 8 -6.68 -13.65 -7.67
CA THR A 8 -6.04 -14.32 -6.53
C THR A 8 -4.68 -13.70 -6.17
N ILE A 9 -3.82 -13.43 -7.16
CA ILE A 9 -2.52 -12.78 -6.89
C ILE A 9 -2.77 -11.38 -6.31
N HIS A 10 -3.66 -10.60 -6.92
CA HIS A 10 -4.01 -9.26 -6.44
C HIS A 10 -4.47 -9.28 -4.98
N ARG A 11 -5.32 -10.24 -4.61
CA ARG A 11 -5.76 -10.41 -3.22
C ARG A 11 -4.61 -10.71 -2.26
N HIS A 12 -3.71 -11.64 -2.60
CA HIS A 12 -2.59 -11.99 -1.71
C HIS A 12 -1.61 -10.84 -1.52
N LEU A 13 -1.28 -10.12 -2.59
CA LEU A 13 -0.45 -8.92 -2.53
C LEU A 13 -1.15 -7.79 -1.73
N THR A 14 -2.46 -7.62 -1.90
CA THR A 14 -3.24 -6.66 -1.10
C THR A 14 -3.19 -7.01 0.39
N THR A 15 -3.38 -8.28 0.75
CA THR A 15 -3.27 -8.75 2.14
C THR A 15 -1.86 -8.50 2.70
N ALA A 16 -0.82 -8.81 1.92
CA ALA A 16 0.56 -8.57 2.33
C ALA A 16 0.86 -7.07 2.51
N SER A 17 0.32 -6.21 1.64
CA SER A 17 0.49 -4.76 1.71
C SER A 17 -0.09 -4.18 3.01
N ARG A 18 -1.22 -4.73 3.48
CA ARG A 18 -1.91 -4.34 4.72
C ARG A 18 -1.22 -4.90 5.97
N HIS A 19 -0.47 -5.99 5.84
CA HIS A 19 0.15 -6.65 6.98
C HIS A 19 1.21 -5.75 7.63
N PRO A 20 1.27 -5.66 8.98
CA PRO A 20 2.28 -4.85 9.69
C PRO A 20 3.72 -5.15 9.27
N LYS A 21 3.99 -6.42 8.99
CA LYS A 21 5.31 -6.96 8.58
C LYS A 21 5.45 -7.20 7.07
N SER A 22 4.53 -6.68 6.25
CA SER A 22 4.55 -6.86 4.79
C SER A 22 4.48 -8.32 4.30
N ARG A 23 4.04 -9.27 5.15
CA ARG A 23 4.16 -10.71 4.89
C ARG A 23 3.03 -11.21 3.98
N LEU A 24 3.39 -12.08 3.03
CA LEU A 24 2.41 -12.88 2.32
C LEU A 24 1.73 -13.88 3.27
N PRO A 25 0.45 -14.21 3.04
CA PRO A 25 -0.21 -15.29 3.78
C PRO A 25 0.48 -16.63 3.58
N ASP A 26 0.58 -17.45 4.63
CA ASP A 26 1.14 -18.81 4.53
C ASP A 26 0.28 -19.75 3.67
N THR A 27 -0.95 -19.35 3.36
CA THR A 27 -1.91 -20.10 2.53
C THR A 27 -1.74 -19.89 1.03
N VAL A 28 -0.75 -19.10 0.59
CA VAL A 28 -0.45 -18.93 -0.84
C VAL A 28 0.03 -20.25 -1.43
N SER A 29 -0.62 -20.72 -2.49
CA SER A 29 -0.22 -21.97 -3.13
C SER A 29 1.17 -21.85 -3.78
N PRO A 30 1.98 -22.94 -3.83
CA PRO A 30 3.34 -22.89 -4.38
C PRO A 30 3.41 -22.33 -5.80
N LYS A 31 2.44 -22.65 -6.66
CA LYS A 31 2.36 -22.14 -8.03
C LYS A 31 2.19 -20.62 -8.08
N ILE A 32 1.31 -20.07 -7.23
CA ILE A 32 1.07 -18.63 -7.17
C ILE A 32 2.26 -17.91 -6.58
N LEU A 33 2.86 -18.49 -5.52
CA LEU A 33 4.07 -17.95 -4.91
C LEU A 33 5.22 -17.87 -5.93
N ALA A 34 5.45 -18.94 -6.71
CA ALA A 34 6.46 -18.94 -7.76
C ALA A 34 6.27 -17.80 -8.77
N THR A 35 5.03 -17.58 -9.25
CA THR A 35 4.73 -16.44 -10.13
C THR A 35 4.97 -15.09 -9.46
N ILE A 36 4.59 -14.92 -8.20
CA ILE A 36 4.82 -13.67 -7.46
C ILE A 36 6.32 -13.36 -7.33
N LEU A 37 7.13 -14.38 -7.04
CA LEU A 37 8.59 -14.26 -6.90
C LEU A 37 9.27 -13.99 -8.24
N GLU A 38 8.87 -14.71 -9.30
CA GLU A 38 9.41 -14.52 -10.65
C GLU A 38 9.18 -13.09 -11.17
N GLN A 39 8.04 -12.48 -10.82
CA GLN A 39 7.73 -11.09 -11.17
C GLN A 39 8.38 -10.05 -10.25
N GLY A 40 9.13 -10.47 -9.22
CA GLY A 40 9.76 -9.58 -8.24
C GLY A 40 8.77 -8.83 -7.35
N TRP A 41 7.52 -9.31 -7.24
CA TRP A 41 6.49 -8.67 -6.40
C TRP A 41 6.61 -9.05 -4.92
N ALA A 42 7.39 -10.07 -4.62
CA ALA A 42 7.78 -10.44 -3.27
C ALA A 42 9.21 -10.97 -3.26
N GLU A 43 9.79 -11.03 -2.09
CA GLU A 43 11.11 -11.60 -1.86
C GLU A 43 11.12 -12.49 -0.60
N PRO A 44 12.01 -13.49 -0.53
CA PRO A 44 12.21 -14.26 0.70
C PRO A 44 12.64 -13.36 1.85
N SER A 45 12.05 -13.59 3.02
CA SER A 45 12.45 -12.99 4.28
C SER A 45 13.08 -14.06 5.14
N THR A 46 14.34 -13.85 5.53
CA THR A 46 14.98 -14.62 6.60
C THR A 46 14.28 -14.27 7.90
N GLY A 47 13.60 -15.24 8.49
CA GLY A 47 12.98 -15.06 9.80
C GLY A 47 14.02 -14.63 10.85
N THR A 48 13.60 -13.81 11.80
CA THR A 48 14.42 -13.52 12.99
C THR A 48 14.25 -14.62 14.04
N GLU A 49 15.01 -14.60 15.14
CA GLU A 49 14.88 -15.59 16.23
C GLU A 49 13.43 -15.80 16.73
N ASN A 50 12.58 -14.78 16.62
CA ASN A 50 11.17 -14.82 17.04
C ASN A 50 10.15 -14.91 15.89
N GLU A 51 10.60 -15.08 14.64
CA GLU A 51 9.70 -15.16 13.48
C GLU A 51 10.13 -16.22 12.48
N ALA A 52 9.18 -17.04 12.04
CA ALA A 52 9.44 -17.98 10.95
C ALA A 52 9.88 -17.25 9.67
N ALA A 53 10.76 -17.89 8.89
CA ALA A 53 11.06 -17.46 7.53
C ALA A 53 9.77 -17.41 6.69
N GLY A 54 9.77 -16.55 5.67
CA GLY A 54 8.59 -16.36 4.84
C GLY A 54 8.87 -15.50 3.62
N HIS A 55 7.86 -14.77 3.16
CA HIS A 55 7.97 -13.88 2.02
C HIS A 55 7.34 -12.54 2.32
N VAL A 56 7.97 -11.46 1.87
CA VAL A 56 7.50 -10.09 2.07
C VAL A 56 7.25 -9.40 0.73
N ILE A 57 6.20 -8.58 0.67
CA ILE A 57 5.86 -7.82 -0.54
C ILE A 57 6.89 -6.71 -0.76
N THR A 58 7.37 -6.57 -2.00
CA THR A 58 8.31 -5.53 -2.41
C THR A 58 7.59 -4.21 -2.75
N LEU A 59 8.36 -3.14 -3.00
CA LEU A 59 7.81 -1.90 -3.55
C LEU A 59 7.09 -2.14 -4.90
N ALA A 60 7.66 -2.99 -5.76
CA ALA A 60 7.05 -3.36 -7.04
C ALA A 60 5.71 -4.10 -6.83
N GLY A 61 5.67 -5.03 -5.87
CA GLY A 61 4.44 -5.73 -5.50
C GLY A 61 3.35 -4.80 -4.97
N ARG A 62 3.73 -3.78 -4.17
CA ARG A 62 2.81 -2.74 -3.70
C ARG A 62 2.33 -1.85 -4.83
N ARG A 63 3.20 -1.48 -5.77
CA ARG A 63 2.85 -0.63 -6.91
C ARG A 63 1.87 -1.32 -7.86
N VAL A 64 2.07 -2.62 -8.14
CA VAL A 64 1.27 -3.34 -9.14
C VAL A 64 -0.18 -3.56 -8.72
N ILE A 65 -0.50 -3.54 -7.42
CA ILE A 65 -1.88 -3.66 -6.93
C ILE A 65 -2.67 -2.35 -6.97
N LEU A 66 -2.00 -1.22 -7.21
CA LEU A 66 -2.65 0.10 -7.28
C LEU A 66 -3.38 0.29 -8.61
N SER A 67 -4.59 0.82 -8.51
CA SER A 67 -5.29 1.40 -9.66
C SER A 67 -4.61 2.68 -10.14
N LEU A 68 -4.91 3.09 -11.38
CA LEU A 68 -4.39 4.35 -11.94
C LEU A 68 -4.73 5.59 -11.09
N PRO A 69 -5.96 5.77 -10.56
CA PRO A 69 -6.26 6.90 -9.68
C PRO A 69 -5.43 6.90 -8.39
N GLN A 70 -5.22 5.73 -7.78
CA GLN A 70 -4.43 5.59 -6.56
C GLN A 70 -2.95 5.91 -6.81
N LEU A 71 -2.38 5.39 -7.89
CA LEU A 71 -1.01 5.70 -8.27
C LEU A 71 -0.85 7.20 -8.58
N LYS A 72 -1.79 7.77 -9.34
CA LYS A 72 -1.80 9.21 -9.64
C LYS A 72 -1.88 10.06 -8.37
N ALA A 73 -2.71 9.68 -7.40
CA ALA A 73 -2.79 10.38 -6.13
C ALA A 73 -1.44 10.41 -5.41
N LEU A 74 -0.70 9.29 -5.39
CA LEU A 74 0.63 9.22 -4.77
C LEU A 74 1.70 10.01 -5.55
N THR A 75 1.65 10.01 -6.89
CA THR A 75 2.67 10.70 -7.71
C THR A 75 2.45 12.19 -7.86
N THR A 76 1.25 12.69 -7.53
CA THR A 76 0.88 14.12 -7.63
C THR A 76 0.72 14.80 -6.27
N ALA A 77 1.15 14.14 -5.20
CA ALA A 77 1.21 14.76 -3.88
C ALA A 77 2.14 15.98 -3.89
N SER A 78 1.84 16.92 -3.00
CA SER A 78 2.65 18.13 -2.79
C SER A 78 4.06 17.80 -2.27
N PRO A 79 4.99 18.78 -2.27
CA PRO A 79 6.31 18.61 -1.65
C PRO A 79 6.25 18.20 -0.16
N ASP A 80 5.21 18.60 0.56
CA ASP A 80 4.96 18.24 1.97
C ASP A 80 4.20 16.90 2.13
N ASP A 81 4.22 16.08 1.07
CA ASP A 81 3.56 14.78 0.97
C ASP A 81 2.02 14.79 1.07
N GLU A 82 1.36 15.95 1.23
CA GLU A 82 -0.09 16.04 1.23
C GLU A 82 -0.65 15.64 -0.14
N LEU A 83 -1.63 14.74 -0.17
CA LEU A 83 -2.32 14.42 -1.42
C LEU A 83 -3.14 15.61 -1.90
N ALA A 84 -3.30 15.74 -3.21
CA ALA A 84 -4.08 16.83 -3.79
C ALA A 84 -5.54 16.84 -3.24
N PRO A 85 -6.13 18.03 -3.03
CA PRO A 85 -7.46 18.16 -2.40
C PRO A 85 -8.61 17.57 -3.23
N ASN A 86 -8.38 17.28 -4.51
CA ASN A 86 -9.34 16.64 -5.41
C ASN A 86 -9.25 15.10 -5.41
N VAL A 87 -8.31 14.51 -4.66
CA VAL A 87 -8.27 13.05 -4.46
C VAL A 87 -9.52 12.64 -3.67
N VAL A 88 -10.34 11.80 -4.29
CA VAL A 88 -11.60 11.35 -3.68
C VAL A 88 -11.30 10.57 -2.40
N TRP A 89 -12.06 10.81 -1.35
CA TRP A 89 -11.82 10.26 -0.01
C TRP A 89 -11.68 8.72 0.00
N GLN A 90 -12.45 7.98 -0.80
CA GLN A 90 -12.31 6.52 -0.89
C GLN A 90 -10.92 6.10 -1.36
N THR A 91 -10.30 6.88 -2.24
CA THR A 91 -8.93 6.64 -2.72
C THR A 91 -7.95 6.80 -1.56
N SER A 92 -8.04 7.90 -0.83
CA SER A 92 -7.20 8.17 0.35
C SER A 92 -7.35 7.08 1.41
N ARG A 93 -8.59 6.63 1.67
CA ARG A 93 -8.85 5.56 2.65
C ARG A 93 -8.26 4.22 2.23
N VAL A 94 -8.37 3.85 0.95
CA VAL A 94 -7.73 2.62 0.45
C VAL A 94 -6.20 2.73 0.52
N LEU A 95 -5.63 3.90 0.21
CA LEU A 95 -4.18 4.10 0.35
C LEU A 95 -3.71 4.03 1.80
N ALA A 96 -4.53 4.51 2.74
CA ALA A 96 -4.27 4.39 4.17
C ALA A 96 -4.36 2.93 4.66
N ASP A 97 -5.38 2.17 4.23
CA ASP A 97 -5.46 0.73 4.49
C ASP A 97 -4.20 0.00 3.99
N LEU A 98 -3.65 0.42 2.85
CA LEU A 98 -2.41 -0.12 2.27
C LEU A 98 -1.14 0.42 2.93
N ARG A 99 -1.27 1.29 3.94
CA ARG A 99 -0.20 1.94 4.71
C ARG A 99 0.70 2.86 3.88
N LEU A 100 0.17 3.34 2.75
CA LEU A 100 0.86 4.28 1.85
C LEU A 100 0.55 5.74 2.19
N VAL A 101 -0.46 5.96 3.02
CA VAL A 101 -0.94 7.28 3.46
C VAL A 101 -1.26 7.23 4.95
N HIS A 102 -0.99 8.31 5.68
CA HIS A 102 -1.55 8.59 7.00
C HIS A 102 -2.35 9.88 6.95
N PHE A 103 -3.17 10.13 7.96
CA PHE A 103 -3.95 11.35 8.07
C PHE A 103 -3.38 12.27 9.13
N LYS A 104 -3.29 13.56 8.81
CA LYS A 104 -2.82 14.60 9.73
C LYS A 104 -3.97 15.52 10.09
N ASP A 105 -4.16 15.78 11.37
CA ASP A 105 -5.13 16.79 11.81
C ASP A 105 -4.55 18.22 11.80
N GLN A 106 -5.35 19.20 12.20
CA GLN A 106 -4.97 20.61 12.22
C GLN A 106 -3.85 20.92 13.22
N ASP A 107 -3.73 20.12 14.28
CA ASP A 107 -2.70 20.25 15.31
C ASP A 107 -1.38 19.55 14.88
N GLY A 108 -1.41 18.89 13.73
CA GLY A 108 -0.26 18.20 13.15
C GLY A 108 -0.07 16.76 13.66
N THR A 109 -1.04 16.21 14.38
CA THR A 109 -1.01 14.85 14.90
C THR A 109 -1.38 13.83 13.83
N TRP A 110 -0.66 12.70 13.82
CA TRP A 110 -0.87 11.60 12.86
C TRP A 110 -1.93 10.62 13.34
N HIS A 111 -2.76 10.17 12.39
CA HIS A 111 -3.87 9.24 12.62
C HIS A 111 -3.96 8.21 11.49
N ASP A 112 -4.44 7.02 11.85
CA ASP A 112 -4.70 5.94 10.88
C ASP A 112 -6.02 6.13 10.11
N THR A 113 -6.91 7.00 10.59
CA THR A 113 -8.21 7.29 9.97
C THR A 113 -8.36 8.76 9.62
N ASP A 114 -9.22 9.05 8.64
CA ASP A 114 -9.50 10.40 8.12
C ASP A 114 -10.36 11.27 9.04
N GLY A 115 -10.80 10.71 10.16
CA GLY A 115 -11.68 11.37 11.13
C GLY A 115 -13.14 11.38 10.71
N ASP A 116 -13.53 10.63 9.67
CA ASP A 116 -14.94 10.47 9.31
C ASP A 116 -15.68 9.67 10.40
N THR A 117 -16.65 10.32 11.03
CA THR A 117 -17.54 9.73 12.04
C THR A 117 -18.85 9.21 11.44
N GLY A 118 -19.03 9.31 10.13
CA GLY A 118 -20.30 9.07 9.43
C GLY A 118 -21.32 10.20 9.58
N THR A 119 -21.03 11.19 10.42
CA THR A 119 -21.90 12.34 10.73
C THR A 119 -21.29 13.68 10.37
N SER A 120 -19.99 13.71 10.03
CA SER A 120 -19.25 14.91 9.65
C SER A 120 -18.31 14.59 8.49
N ARG A 121 -17.89 15.61 7.74
CA ARG A 121 -16.89 15.41 6.68
C ARG A 121 -15.54 15.05 7.30
N PRO A 122 -14.68 14.28 6.60
CA PRO A 122 -13.32 14.03 7.03
C PRO A 122 -12.60 15.33 7.40
N THR A 123 -12.11 15.41 8.63
CA THR A 123 -11.44 16.61 9.18
C THR A 123 -9.94 16.59 8.97
N ARG A 124 -9.37 15.42 8.67
CA ARG A 124 -7.93 15.20 8.56
C ARG A 124 -7.48 15.14 7.10
N ARG A 125 -6.25 15.59 6.84
CA ARG A 125 -5.67 15.62 5.49
C ARG A 125 -4.78 14.41 5.25
N PRO A 126 -4.87 13.74 4.09
CA PRO A 126 -4.02 12.59 3.78
C PRO A 126 -2.62 13.04 3.34
N HIS A 127 -1.58 12.46 3.95
CA HIS A 127 -0.19 12.60 3.50
C HIS A 127 0.43 11.23 3.20
N ARG A 128 1.33 11.17 2.23
CA ARG A 128 2.10 9.96 1.95
C ARG A 128 2.95 9.57 3.16
N THR A 129 3.04 8.26 3.41
CA THR A 129 4.10 7.72 4.27
C THR A 129 5.41 7.65 3.48
N ASP A 130 6.54 7.41 4.16
CA ASP A 130 7.81 7.13 3.46
C ASP A 130 7.67 5.96 2.47
N LEU A 131 6.90 4.94 2.86
CA LEU A 131 6.57 3.82 1.98
C LEU A 131 5.73 4.27 0.77
N GLY A 132 4.73 5.13 0.98
CA GLY A 132 3.95 5.73 -0.10
C GLY A 132 4.80 6.53 -1.07
N ARG A 133 5.78 7.29 -0.57
CA ARG A 133 6.77 8.03 -1.37
C ARG A 133 7.62 7.09 -2.21
N GLN A 134 8.23 6.08 -1.59
CA GLN A 134 9.05 5.07 -2.28
C GLN A 134 8.26 4.33 -3.38
N VAL A 135 7.00 3.95 -3.11
CA VAL A 135 6.14 3.32 -4.11
C VAL A 135 5.84 4.26 -5.28
N ALA A 136 5.63 5.55 -5.02
CA ALA A 136 5.37 6.56 -6.04
C ALA A 136 6.59 6.80 -6.95
N GLU A 137 7.77 6.84 -6.35
CA GLU A 137 9.05 7.15 -7.00
C GLU A 137 9.70 5.95 -7.70
N LEU A 138 9.18 4.74 -7.49
CA LEU A 138 9.65 3.54 -8.17
C LEU A 138 9.57 3.73 -9.69
N THR A 139 10.71 3.98 -10.33
CA THR A 139 10.85 4.08 -11.78
C THR A 139 10.72 2.69 -12.38
N SER A 140 9.72 2.52 -13.24
CA SER A 140 9.55 1.33 -14.09
C SER A 140 10.58 1.28 -15.20
#